data_AF-A0A8T7BQT7-F1
#
_entry.id   AF-A0A8T7BQT7-F1
#
_cell.length_a   1.000
_cell.length_b   1.000
_cell.length_c   1.000
_cell.angle_alpha   90.00
_cell.angle_beta   90.00
_cell.angle_gamma   90.00
#
_symmetry.space_group_name_H-M   'P 1'
#
loop_
_entity.id
_entity.type
_entity.pdbx_description
1 polymer ?
#
loop_
_entity_poly.entity_id
_entity_poly.type
_entity_poly.pdbx_seq_one_letter_code
_entity_poly.pdbx_strand_id
1 'polypeptide(L)'
;IETYLTEIFNEYAIDADSSALLASLRIIAKVKGISQLAEQTDMSRQGLQKALSNKGNPRLDTINSIMHALGYRLMPDKNRLNPGNR
;
A
#
# COMPACT_ATOMS: atom_id res chain seq x y z
N ILE A 1 11.05 -7.59 -2.60
CA ILE A 1 9.80 -6.91 -2.17
C ILE A 1 9.90 -5.41 -2.43
N GLU A 2 11.01 -4.74 -2.11
CA GLU A 2 11.20 -3.31 -2.36
C GLU A 2 10.95 -2.88 -3.82
N THR A 3 11.56 -3.55 -4.80
CA THR A 3 11.31 -3.29 -6.23
C THR A 3 9.83 -3.46 -6.59
N TYR A 4 9.20 -4.54 -6.11
CA TYR A 4 7.79 -4.82 -6.36
C TYR A 4 6.89 -3.75 -5.74
N LEU A 5 7.18 -3.33 -4.50
CA LEU A 5 6.42 -2.30 -3.81
C LEU A 5 6.59 -0.94 -4.50
N THR A 6 7.79 -0.64 -4.99
CA THR A 6 8.04 0.58 -5.79
C THR A 6 7.22 0.57 -7.07
N GLU A 7 7.21 -0.56 -7.79
CA GLU A 7 6.49 -0.69 -9.05
C GLU A 7 4.98 -0.48 -8.89
N ILE A 8 4.35 -1.17 -7.94
CA ILE A 8 2.89 -1.09 -7.77
C ILE A 8 2.42 0.30 -7.33
N PHE A 9 3.25 1.05 -6.58
CA PHE A 9 2.95 2.43 -6.22
C PHE A 9 3.21 3.40 -7.38
N ASN A 10 4.20 3.11 -8.24
CA ASN A 10 4.45 3.86 -9.45
C ASN A 10 3.32 3.68 -10.48
N GLU A 11 2.86 2.44 -10.69
CA GLU A 11 1.67 2.13 -11.51
C GLU A 11 0.45 2.92 -11.00
N TYR A 12 0.16 2.84 -9.69
CA TYR A 12 -0.92 3.60 -9.07
C TYR A 12 -0.79 5.12 -9.26
N ALA A 13 0.43 5.67 -9.23
CA ALA A 13 0.65 7.09 -9.46
C ALA A 13 0.35 7.52 -10.92
N ILE A 14 0.35 6.58 -11.87
CA ILE A 14 0.08 6.83 -13.30
C ILE A 14 -1.42 6.67 -13.60
N ASP A 15 -2.04 5.59 -13.14
CA ASP A 15 -3.40 5.18 -13.56
C ASP A 15 -4.49 5.40 -12.49
N ALA A 16 -4.09 5.69 -11.24
CA ALA A 16 -4.96 5.80 -10.08
C ALA A 16 -5.81 4.55 -9.76
N ASP A 17 -5.42 3.36 -10.24
CA ASP A 17 -6.12 2.10 -9.97
C ASP A 17 -5.83 1.60 -8.55
N SER A 18 -6.69 2.00 -7.62
CA SER A 18 -6.61 1.55 -6.23
C SER A 18 -6.86 0.03 -6.08
N SER A 19 -7.66 -0.58 -6.95
CA SER A 19 -7.97 -2.02 -6.84
C SER A 19 -6.72 -2.86 -7.12
N ALA A 20 -5.94 -2.49 -8.14
CA ALA A 20 -4.67 -3.14 -8.46
C ALA A 20 -3.66 -3.00 -7.31
N LEU A 21 -3.49 -1.79 -6.77
CA LEU A 21 -2.62 -1.53 -5.63
C LEU A 21 -3.00 -2.37 -4.40
N LEU A 22 -4.29 -2.39 -4.03
CA LEU A 22 -4.77 -3.13 -2.86
C LEU A 22 -4.60 -4.66 -3.02
N ALA A 23 -4.85 -5.18 -4.23
CA ALA A 23 -4.62 -6.59 -4.53
C ALA A 23 -3.14 -6.97 -4.36
N SER A 24 -2.23 -6.14 -4.85
CA SER A 24 -0.78 -6.34 -4.69
C SER A 24 -0.32 -6.25 -3.24
N LEU A 25 -0.79 -5.26 -2.47
CA LEU A 25 -0.54 -5.16 -1.03
C LEU A 25 -1.08 -6.38 -0.27
N ARG A 26 -2.21 -6.95 -0.68
CA ARG A 26 -2.75 -8.20 -0.11
C ARG A 26 -1.83 -9.38 -0.35
N ILE A 27 -1.16 -9.46 -1.50
CA ILE A 27 -0.16 -10.49 -1.78
C ILE A 27 1.03 -10.34 -0.84
N ILE A 28 1.54 -9.11 -0.67
CA ILE A 28 2.63 -8.82 0.27
C ILE A 28 2.24 -9.21 1.71
N ALA A 29 1.03 -8.85 2.15
CA ALA A 29 0.49 -9.22 3.46
C ALA A 29 0.43 -10.74 3.67
N LYS A 30 0.07 -11.51 2.63
CA LYS A 30 0.08 -12.98 2.69
C LYS A 30 1.49 -13.54 2.84
N VAL A 31 2.45 -13.02 2.06
CA VAL A 31 3.87 -13.46 2.09
C VAL A 31 4.54 -13.11 3.43
N LYS A 32 4.24 -11.94 3.99
CA LYS A 32 4.78 -11.49 5.28
C LYS A 32 4.08 -12.10 6.50
N GLY A 33 2.86 -12.60 6.32
CA GLY A 33 2.02 -13.14 7.39
C GLY A 33 0.95 -12.15 7.83
N ILE A 34 -0.30 -12.48 7.50
CA ILE A 34 -1.47 -11.62 7.80
C ILE A 34 -1.63 -11.40 9.30
N SER A 35 -1.37 -12.40 10.14
CA SER A 35 -1.49 -12.29 11.59
C SER A 35 -0.52 -11.26 12.17
N GLN A 36 0.75 -11.31 11.75
CA GLN A 36 1.79 -10.39 12.22
C GLN A 36 1.48 -8.96 11.76
N LEU A 37 1.08 -8.79 10.50
CA LEU A 37 0.76 -7.46 9.98
C LEU A 37 -0.48 -6.86 10.65
N ALA A 38 -1.49 -7.68 10.95
CA ALA A 38 -2.70 -7.25 11.65
C ALA A 38 -2.37 -6.74 13.08
N GLU A 39 -1.51 -7.47 13.81
CA GLU A 39 -1.03 -7.06 15.13
C GLU A 39 -0.28 -5.72 15.08
N GLN A 40 0.65 -5.56 14.13
CA GLN A 40 1.43 -4.34 13.96
C GLN A 40 0.61 -3.12 13.52
N THR A 41 -0.57 -3.33 12.94
CA THR A 41 -1.44 -2.27 12.41
C THR A 41 -2.63 -1.96 13.32
N ASP A 42 -2.73 -2.62 14.48
CA ASP A 42 -3.91 -2.58 15.37
C ASP A 42 -5.22 -2.89 14.61
N MET A 43 -5.16 -3.87 13.72
CA MET A 43 -6.28 -4.33 12.92
C MET A 43 -6.61 -5.79 13.24
N SER A 44 -7.87 -6.17 13.09
CA SER A 44 -8.19 -7.60 13.01
C SER A 44 -7.71 -8.18 11.68
N ARG A 45 -7.38 -9.48 11.64
CA ARG A 45 -7.02 -10.19 10.39
C ARG A 45 -8.09 -10.02 9.30
N GLN A 46 -9.36 -10.09 9.69
CA GLN A 46 -10.49 -9.88 8.79
C GLN A 46 -10.58 -8.41 8.32
N GLY A 47 -10.33 -7.45 9.22
CA GLY A 47 -10.30 -6.03 8.90
C GLY A 47 -9.20 -5.71 7.89
N LEU A 48 -7.98 -6.21 8.11
CA LEU A 48 -6.85 -6.08 7.19
C LEU A 48 -7.16 -6.70 5.82
N GLN A 49 -7.72 -7.92 5.79
CA GLN A 49 -8.11 -8.58 4.54
C GLN A 49 -9.22 -7.82 3.79
N LYS A 50 -10.19 -7.24 4.51
CA LYS A 50 -11.25 -6.41 3.92
C LYS A 50 -10.69 -5.11 3.35
N ALA A 51 -9.81 -4.45 4.10
CA ALA A 51 -9.13 -3.24 3.68
C ALA A 51 -8.32 -3.44 2.39
N LEU A 52 -7.61 -4.57 2.28
CA LEU A 52 -6.80 -4.93 1.10
C LEU A 52 -7.56 -5.74 0.03
N SER A 53 -8.89 -5.73 0.05
CA SER A 53 -9.67 -6.40 -0.99
C SER A 53 -9.80 -5.52 -2.24
N ASN A 54 -10.14 -6.10 -3.39
CA ASN A 54 -10.38 -5.34 -4.64
C ASN A 54 -11.53 -4.32 -4.55
N LYS A 55 -12.39 -4.45 -3.53
CA LYS A 55 -13.47 -3.50 -3.20
C LYS A 55 -13.19 -2.74 -1.90
N GLY A 56 -11.97 -2.84 -1.38
CA GLY A 56 -11.53 -2.13 -0.19
C GLY A 56 -11.54 -0.63 -0.45
N ASN A 57 -11.84 0.13 0.59
CA ASN A 57 -11.65 1.58 0.61
C ASN A 57 -10.96 1.97 1.92
N PRO A 58 -9.71 1.52 2.13
CA PRO A 58 -8.96 1.88 3.32
C PRO A 58 -8.73 3.38 3.34
N ARG A 59 -8.87 3.97 4.53
CA ARG A 59 -8.48 5.36 4.74
C ARG A 59 -6.95 5.48 4.61
N LEU A 60 -6.47 6.71 4.37
CA LEU A 60 -5.04 6.99 4.20
C LEU A 60 -4.21 6.56 5.43
N ASP A 61 -4.73 6.77 6.63
CA ASP A 61 -4.12 6.31 7.90
C ASP A 61 -3.90 4.79 7.91
N THR A 62 -4.83 4.02 7.36
CA THR A 62 -4.75 2.56 7.27
C THR A 62 -3.63 2.14 6.31
N ILE A 63 -3.55 2.76 5.14
CA ILE A 63 -2.44 2.50 4.21
C ILE A 63 -1.12 2.89 4.87
N ASN A 64 -1.04 4.06 5.52
CA ASN A 64 0.18 4.50 6.18
C ASN A 64 0.65 3.51 7.27
N SER A 65 -0.27 3.03 8.12
CA SER A 65 0.05 2.01 9.14
C SER A 65 0.56 0.70 8.51
N ILE A 66 -0.07 0.24 7.43
CA ILE A 66 0.38 -0.95 6.70
C ILE A 66 1.80 -0.75 6.15
N MET A 67 2.09 0.41 5.56
CA MET A 67 3.43 0.71 5.04
C MET A 67 4.47 0.74 6.16
N HIS A 68 4.16 1.35 7.30
CA HIS A 68 5.03 1.35 8.48
C HIS A 68 5.31 -0.05 9.00
N ALA A 69 4.28 -0.89 9.13
CA ALA A 69 4.43 -2.28 9.56
C ALA A 69 5.28 -3.12 8.58
N LEU A 70 5.24 -2.78 7.28
CA LEU A 70 6.11 -3.38 6.27
C LEU A 70 7.55 -2.82 6.28
N GLY A 71 7.85 -1.81 7.10
CA GLY A 71 9.17 -1.16 7.19
C GLY A 71 9.36 0.01 6.22
N TYR A 72 8.29 0.56 5.64
CA TYR A 72 8.31 1.65 4.66
C TYR A 72 7.64 2.91 5.20
N ARG A 73 7.83 4.03 4.48
CA ARG A 73 7.14 5.30 4.75
C ARG A 73 6.42 5.73 3.48
N LEU A 74 5.19 6.23 3.62
CA LEU A 74 4.55 6.97 2.55
C LEU A 74 5.16 8.37 2.48
N MET A 75 5.72 8.73 1.34
CA MET A 75 6.27 10.06 1.10
C MET A 75 5.91 10.51 -0.32
N PRO A 76 5.73 11.81 -0.56
CA PRO A 76 5.59 12.33 -1.91
C PRO A 76 6.88 12.05 -2.69
N ASP A 77 6.75 11.49 -3.89
CA ASP A 77 7.83 11.50 -4.87
C ASP A 77 7.68 12.70 -5.80
N LYS A 78 8.79 13.37 -6.09
CA LYS A 78 8.77 14.53 -6.99
C LYS A 78 8.63 13.99 -8.40
N ASN A 79 7.50 14.26 -9.06
CA ASN A 79 7.35 13.95 -10.48
C ASN A 79 8.36 14.74 -11.32
N ARG A 80 9.50 14.10 -11.64
CA ARG A 80 10.61 14.70 -12.39
C ARG A 80 10.27 14.95 -13.86
N LEU A 81 9.12 14.48 -14.33
CA LEU A 81 8.63 14.67 -15.69
C LEU A 81 7.73 15.91 -15.85
N ASN A 82 7.52 16.71 -14.80
CA ASN A 82 6.85 18.01 -14.89
C ASN A 82 7.87 19.18 -14.79
N PRO A 83 8.44 19.65 -15.92
CA PRO A 83 9.44 20.71 -15.93
C PRO A 83 8.88 22.12 -15.61
N GLY A 84 7.57 22.27 -15.38
CA GLY A 84 6.90 23.57 -15.21
C GLY A 84 7.06 24.27 -13.85
N ASN A 85 7.82 23.71 -12.91
CA ASN A 85 8.11 24.35 -11.61
C ASN A 85 9.58 24.79 -11.51
N ARG A 86 9.99 25.70 -12.41
CA ARG A 86 11.14 26.59 -12.26
C ARG A 86 10.70 28.01 -12.52
#